data_AF-A0A2R6E9S7-F1
#
_entry.id   AF-A0A2R6E9S7-F1
#
_cell.length_a   1.000
_cell.length_b   1.000
_cell.length_c   1.000
_cell.angle_alpha   90.00
_cell.angle_beta   90.00
_cell.angle_gamma   90.00
#
_symmetry.space_group_name_H-M   'P 1'
#
loop_
_entity.id
_entity.type
_entity.pdbx_description
1 polymer ?
#
loop_
_entity_poly.entity_id
_entity_poly.type
_entity_poly.pdbx_seq_one_letter_code
_entity_poly.pdbx_strand_id
1 'polypeptide(L)' 'TVDTVDRFQGSSEAVVVISFVATGDLSSPIFEDYRRVNVALTRAKKALVLVGDAEALSTDDTYARMVEWAR' A
#
# COMPACT_ATOMS: atom_id res chain seq x y z
N THR A 1 -0.59 -12.70 12.31
CA THR A 1 0.74 -12.86 11.69
C THR A 1 1.05 -11.58 10.95
N VAL A 2 2.20 -10.95 11.19
CA VAL A 2 2.69 -9.82 10.39
C VAL A 2 3.65 -10.43 9.38
N ASP A 3 3.37 -10.28 8.09
CA ASP A 3 4.18 -10.84 7.01
C ASP A 3 4.30 -9.80 5.89
N THR A 4 5.31 -9.92 5.02
CA THR A 4 5.55 -8.99 3.91
C THR A 4 4.87 -9.46 2.63
N VAL A 5 4.61 -8.54 1.69
CA VAL A 5 3.80 -8.76 0.46
C VAL A 5 4.21 -10.03 -0.33
N ASP A 6 5.49 -10.39 -0.32
CA ASP A 6 6.05 -11.49 -1.11
C ASP A 6 5.50 -12.88 -0.77
N ARG A 7 5.01 -13.12 0.46
CA ARG A 7 4.38 -14.40 0.84
C ARG A 7 2.88 -14.49 0.54
N PHE A 8 2.23 -13.40 0.11
CA PHE A 8 0.78 -13.33 -0.07
C PHE A 8 0.30 -13.66 -1.50
N GLN A 9 1.18 -14.14 -2.38
CA GLN A 9 0.75 -14.63 -3.69
C GLN A 9 -0.03 -15.95 -3.57
N GLY A 10 -1.32 -15.88 -3.28
CA GLY A 10 -2.23 -17.04 -3.37
C GLY A 10 -3.38 -17.05 -2.37
N SER A 11 -3.22 -16.51 -1.16
CA SER A 11 -4.30 -16.42 -0.16
C SER A 11 -4.90 -15.02 -0.11
N SER A 12 -6.15 -14.88 0.32
CA SER A 12 -6.79 -13.58 0.57
C SER A 12 -7.18 -13.49 2.04
N GLU A 13 -6.83 -12.38 2.68
CA GLU A 13 -6.92 -12.18 4.13
C GLU A 13 -8.16 -11.37 4.51
N ALA A 14 -8.64 -11.55 5.74
CA ALA A 14 -9.80 -10.79 6.23
C ALA A 14 -9.48 -9.29 6.31
N VAL A 15 -8.30 -8.93 6.80
CA VAL A 15 -7.84 -7.55 6.97
C VAL A 15 -6.42 -7.43 6.45
N VAL A 16 -6.14 -6.39 5.68
CA VAL A 16 -4.79 -6.05 5.20
C VAL A 16 -4.41 -4.67 5.73
N VAL A 17 -3.19 -4.56 6.26
CA VAL A 17 -2.60 -3.29 6.70
C VAL A 17 -1.34 -3.05 5.89
N ILE A 18 -1.29 -1.94 5.15
CA ILE A 18 -0.13 -1.52 4.37
C ILE A 18 0.46 -0.28 5.04
N SER A 19 1.74 -0.35 5.40
CA SER A 19 2.50 0.80 5.88
C SER A 19 3.48 1.22 4.79
N PHE A 20 3.34 2.45 4.32
CA PHE A 20 4.19 2.99 3.26
C PHE A 20 5.52 3.53 3.79
N VAL A 21 5.65 3.79 5.10
CA VAL A 21 6.90 4.23 5.78
C VAL A 21 7.52 5.53 5.23
N ALA A 22 7.00 6.11 4.13
CA ALA A 22 7.51 7.36 3.58
C ALA A 22 7.32 8.50 4.57
N THR A 23 8.44 9.16 4.86
CA THR A 23 8.51 10.48 5.50
C THR A 23 9.30 11.38 4.56
N GLY A 24 8.67 12.41 4.00
CA GLY A 24 9.32 13.40 3.14
C GLY A 24 9.37 13.05 1.65
N ASP A 25 9.90 11.89 1.26
CA ASP A 25 10.01 11.48 -0.14
C ASP A 25 9.76 9.97 -0.38
N LEU A 26 9.59 9.59 -1.65
CA LEU A 26 9.27 8.23 -2.10
C LEU A 26 10.51 7.43 -2.58
N SER A 27 11.71 7.72 -2.07
CA SER A 27 12.96 7.04 -2.48
C SER A 27 13.09 5.57 -2.05
N SER A 28 12.13 5.04 -1.28
CA SER A 28 12.17 3.65 -0.83
C SER A 28 11.81 2.68 -1.97
N PRO A 29 12.52 1.53 -2.08
CA PRO A 29 12.23 0.50 -3.09
C PRO A 29 10.81 -0.07 -3.03
N ILE A 30 10.07 0.16 -1.93
CA ILE A 30 8.67 -0.25 -1.80
C ILE A 30 7.76 0.50 -2.79
N PHE A 31 8.13 1.71 -3.18
CA PHE A 31 7.31 2.57 -4.04
C PHE A 31 7.48 2.29 -5.52
N GLU A 32 8.62 1.70 -5.91
CA GLU A 32 8.93 1.36 -7.30
C GLU A 32 8.15 0.14 -7.79
N ASP A 33 7.67 -0.72 -6.88
CA ASP A 33 6.91 -1.93 -7.22
C ASP A 33 5.40 -1.75 -7.02
N TYR A 34 4.78 -1.05 -7.97
CA TYR A 34 3.32 -0.90 -8.05
C TYR A 34 2.57 -2.23 -8.09
N ARG A 35 3.20 -3.33 -8.55
CA ARG A 35 2.54 -4.64 -8.61
C ARG A 35 2.32 -5.20 -7.21
N ARG A 36 3.29 -5.01 -6.31
CA ARG A 36 3.15 -5.40 -4.89
C ARG A 36 2.02 -4.65 -4.21
N VAL A 37 1.91 -3.35 -4.45
CA VAL A 37 0.81 -2.54 -3.91
C VAL A 37 -0.53 -3.02 -4.47
N ASN A 38 -0.66 -3.21 -5.78
CA ASN A 38 -1.90 -3.70 -6.40
C ASN A 38 -2.34 -5.07 -5.86
N VAL A 39 -1.39 -5.98 -5.64
CA VAL A 39 -1.69 -7.27 -4.99
C VAL A 39 -2.20 -7.03 -3.57
N ALA A 40 -1.50 -6.23 -2.76
CA ALA A 40 -1.92 -5.97 -1.38
C ALA A 40 -3.32 -5.31 -1.30
N LEU A 41 -3.62 -4.36 -2.18
CA LEU A 41 -4.92 -3.67 -2.26
C LEU A 41 -6.07 -4.65 -2.57
N THR A 42 -5.84 -5.62 -3.45
CA THR A 42 -6.88 -6.56 -3.91
C THR A 42 -7.04 -7.81 -3.02
N ARG A 43 -6.19 -7.96 -1.99
CA ARG A 43 -6.18 -9.15 -1.12
C ARG A 43 -7.07 -9.02 0.13
N ALA A 44 -7.52 -7.81 0.45
CA ALA A 44 -8.38 -7.54 1.60
C ALA A 44 -9.84 -7.98 1.34
N LYS A 45 -10.38 -8.85 2.19
CA LYS A 45 -11.78 -9.32 2.08
C LYS A 45 -12.78 -8.47 2.86
N LYS A 46 -12.38 -7.89 3.99
CA LYS A 46 -13.28 -7.13 4.89
C LYS A 46 -12.80 -5.70 5.15
N ALA A 47 -11.51 -5.51 5.37
CA ALA A 47 -10.95 -4.18 5.63
C ALA A 47 -9.54 -4.04 5.06
N LEU A 48 -9.26 -2.85 4.54
CA LEU A 48 -7.96 -2.41 4.07
C LEU A 48 -7.59 -1.15 4.87
N VAL A 49 -6.41 -1.14 5.48
CA VAL A 49 -5.88 0.01 6.21
C VAL A 49 -4.58 0.44 5.55
N LEU A 50 -4.52 1.70 5.15
CA LEU A 50 -3.34 2.32 4.56
C LEU A 50 -2.76 3.32 5.56
N VAL A 51 -1.47 3.19 5.88
CA VAL A 51 -0.76 4.07 6.81
C VAL A 51 0.43 4.69 6.10
N GLY A 52 0.47 6.02 6.04
CA GLY A 52 1.55 6.76 5.40
C GLY A 52 1.33 8.27 5.45
N ASP A 53 2.34 9.02 5.00
CA ASP A 53 2.28 10.47 4.83
C ASP A 53 1.53 10.80 3.52
N ALA A 54 0.36 11.42 3.65
CA ALA A 54 -0.50 11.74 2.51
C ALA A 54 0.13 12.80 1.59
N GLU A 55 0.94 13.73 2.11
CA GLU A 55 1.61 14.74 1.29
C GLU A 55 2.70 14.08 0.47
N ALA A 56 3.53 13.23 1.09
CA ALA A 56 4.56 12.49 0.38
C ALA A 56 3.98 11.55 -0.68
N LEU A 57 2.90 10.81 -0.36
CA LEU A 57 2.23 9.92 -1.31
C LEU A 57 1.56 10.67 -2.46
N SER A 58 1.16 11.92 -2.25
CA SER A 58 0.56 12.74 -3.31
C SER A 58 1.59 13.27 -4.32
N THR A 59 2.90 13.05 -4.10
CA THR A 59 3.95 13.47 -5.05
C THR A 59 4.11 12.54 -6.26
N ASP A 60 3.52 11.34 -6.20
CA ASP A 60 3.47 10.39 -7.32
C ASP A 60 2.02 10.22 -7.81
N ASP A 61 1.82 10.22 -9.12
CA ASP A 61 0.48 10.18 -9.73
C ASP A 61 -0.33 8.94 -9.34
N THR A 62 0.33 7.79 -9.13
CA THR A 62 -0.36 6.54 -8.78
C THR A 62 -0.82 6.58 -7.32
N TYR A 63 0.07 6.99 -6.42
CA TYR A 63 -0.24 7.08 -5.00
C TYR A 63 -1.18 8.26 -4.68
N ALA A 64 -1.11 9.37 -5.43
CA ALA A 64 -2.06 10.48 -5.31
C ALA A 64 -3.50 10.04 -5.56
N ARG A 65 -3.73 9.23 -6.61
CA ARG A 65 -5.06 8.65 -6.90
C ARG A 65 -5.54 7.70 -5.80
N MET A 66 -4.62 6.96 -5.19
CA MET A 66 -4.93 6.10 -4.04
C MET A 66 -5.30 6.92 -2.81
N VAL A 67 -4.59 8.03 -2.53
CA VAL A 67 -4.92 8.96 -1.44
C VAL A 67 -6.27 9.63 -1.68
N GLU A 68 -6.57 10.03 -2.92
CA GLU A 68 -7.88 10.59 -3.28
C GLU A 68 -9.00 9.56 -3.08
N TRP A 69 -8.81 8.31 -3.51
CA TRP A 69 -9.78 7.23 -3.28
C TRP A 69 -10.03 6.94 -1.79
N ALA A 70 -9.03 7.11 -0.94
CA ALA A 70 -9.12 6.82 0.48
C ALA A 70 -9.78 7.93 1.32
N ARG A 71 -10.03 9.12 0.73
CA ARG A 71 -10.76 10.23 1.35
C ARG A 71 -12.27 10.07 1.18
#